data_AF-A0A662WHT4-F1
#
_entry.id   AF-A0A662WHT4-F1
#
_cell.length_a   1.000
_cell.length_b   1.000
_cell.length_c   1.000
_cell.angle_alpha   90.00
_cell.angle_beta   90.00
_cell.angle_gamma   90.00
#
_symmetry.space_group_name_H-M   'P 1'
#
loop_
_entity.id
_entity.type
_entity.pdbx_description
1 polymer ?
#
loop_
_entity_poly.entity_id
_entity_poly.type
_entity_poly.pdbx_seq_one_letter_code
_entity_poly.pdbx_strand_id
1 'polypeptide(L)'
;ATVTSKFGLPLTAETKPRLLAIFEQNPWLQGVHVHVGSQGCPLDLLAAGAKKAVAFAREINERVGKMQVSVLDIGGGMPTVYDGGEREAYDFQEYADAVRQQVPELFTSGFSSIITEFGRSIFVKPGVTVSKVEAVKDWAGQHIAVVHVGADQFPRTAYLPKEWSHCVTVLDSQGHPKKDASADYIRQDIAGPLCFSGDFLAKQLLLPPIHVGDFLVIHDTGGYTMSMHSKYNSRQVSSLYAYSASASNNAKFALLKERETTEETLACWGLDRDVQL
;
A
#
# COMPACT_ATOMS: atom_id res chain seq x y z
N ALA A 1 -10.90 -10.18 -15.67
CA ALA A 1 -11.93 -9.72 -14.73
C ALA A 1 -12.92 -10.83 -14.41
N THR A 2 -13.52 -10.83 -13.22
CA THR A 2 -14.70 -11.65 -12.90
C THR A 2 -15.97 -10.91 -13.27
N VAL A 3 -17.11 -11.60 -13.37
CA VAL A 3 -18.42 -10.97 -13.63
C VAL A 3 -18.89 -10.03 -12.52
N THR A 4 -18.34 -10.19 -11.31
CA THR A 4 -18.62 -9.35 -10.14
C THR A 4 -17.63 -8.20 -9.97
N SER A 5 -16.55 -8.18 -10.75
CA SER A 5 -15.54 -7.12 -10.69
C SER A 5 -16.06 -5.86 -11.35
N LYS A 6 -15.85 -4.71 -10.70
CA LYS A 6 -16.07 -3.38 -11.32
C LYS A 6 -15.04 -3.04 -12.39
N PHE A 7 -13.93 -3.78 -12.46
CA PHE A 7 -12.82 -3.55 -13.38
C PHE A 7 -12.83 -4.54 -14.54
N GLY A 8 -12.45 -4.04 -15.72
CA GLY A 8 -12.18 -4.84 -16.92
C GLY A 8 -13.41 -5.53 -17.49
N LEU A 9 -13.18 -6.34 -18.52
CA LEU A 9 -14.23 -7.14 -19.15
C LEU A 9 -14.02 -8.62 -18.76
N PRO A 10 -15.06 -9.32 -18.27
CA PRO A 10 -14.92 -10.72 -17.91
C PRO A 10 -14.65 -11.55 -19.16
N LEU A 11 -13.69 -12.46 -19.10
CA LEU A 11 -13.36 -13.38 -20.19
C LEU A 11 -14.06 -14.72 -19.92
N THR A 12 -15.31 -14.84 -20.37
CA THR A 12 -16.15 -16.05 -20.27
C THR A 12 -16.48 -16.58 -21.67
N ALA A 13 -17.13 -17.74 -21.75
CA ALA A 13 -17.60 -18.26 -23.03
C ALA A 13 -18.61 -17.31 -23.71
N GLU A 14 -19.46 -16.61 -22.94
CA GLU A 14 -20.45 -15.70 -23.51
C GLU A 14 -19.84 -14.38 -23.99
N THR A 15 -18.85 -13.85 -23.28
CA THR A 15 -18.26 -12.54 -23.60
C THR A 15 -17.10 -12.60 -24.57
N LYS A 16 -16.39 -13.73 -24.63
CA LYS A 16 -15.20 -13.91 -25.49
C LYS A 16 -15.45 -13.53 -26.97
N PRO A 17 -16.55 -13.95 -27.63
CA PRO A 17 -16.78 -13.58 -29.03
C PRO A 17 -16.81 -12.06 -29.24
N ARG A 18 -17.43 -11.33 -28.30
CA ARG A 18 -17.46 -9.86 -28.33
C ARG A 18 -16.08 -9.25 -28.11
N LEU A 19 -15.28 -9.82 -27.21
CA LEU A 19 -13.91 -9.35 -26.96
C LEU A 19 -13.02 -9.55 -28.19
N LEU A 20 -13.09 -10.71 -28.84
CA LEU A 20 -12.35 -10.97 -30.08
C LEU A 20 -12.76 -10.00 -31.20
N ALA A 21 -14.06 -9.77 -31.37
CA ALA A 21 -14.56 -8.81 -32.36
C ALA A 21 -14.05 -7.38 -32.13
N ILE A 22 -13.89 -6.96 -30.86
CA ILE A 22 -13.30 -5.66 -30.52
C ILE A 22 -11.88 -5.55 -31.07
N PHE A 23 -11.03 -6.57 -30.91
CA PHE A 23 -9.67 -6.55 -31.44
C PHE A 23 -9.63 -6.57 -32.97
N GLU A 24 -10.47 -7.39 -33.61
CA GLU A 24 -10.56 -7.44 -35.09
C GLU A 24 -10.94 -6.10 -35.70
N GLN A 25 -11.88 -5.38 -35.07
CA GLN A 25 -12.37 -4.09 -35.55
C GLN A 25 -11.42 -2.93 -35.23
N ASN A 26 -10.46 -3.15 -34.32
CA ASN A 26 -9.56 -2.10 -33.82
C ASN A 26 -8.10 -2.56 -33.87
N PRO A 27 -7.45 -2.50 -35.05
CA PRO A 27 -6.05 -2.91 -35.21
C PRO A 27 -5.04 -2.16 -34.33
N TRP A 28 -5.43 -1.01 -33.78
CA TRP A 28 -4.64 -0.21 -32.85
C TRP A 28 -4.65 -0.76 -31.41
N LEU A 29 -5.54 -1.70 -31.08
CA LEU A 29 -5.53 -2.40 -29.79
C LEU A 29 -4.41 -3.45 -29.78
N GLN A 30 -3.33 -3.13 -29.07
CA GLN A 30 -2.08 -3.92 -29.06
C GLN A 30 -1.75 -4.53 -27.69
N GLY A 31 -2.59 -4.31 -26.67
CA GLY A 31 -2.33 -4.69 -25.30
C GLY A 31 -3.43 -5.55 -24.68
N VAL A 32 -3.03 -6.52 -23.86
CA VAL A 32 -3.93 -7.23 -22.93
C VAL A 32 -3.39 -7.03 -21.51
N HIS A 33 -4.29 -6.64 -20.61
CA HIS A 33 -3.98 -6.41 -19.20
C HIS A 33 -4.76 -7.36 -18.30
N VAL A 34 -4.10 -7.91 -17.28
CA VAL A 34 -4.72 -8.64 -16.18
C VAL A 34 -4.14 -8.20 -14.84
N HIS A 35 -5.03 -8.00 -13.86
CA HIS A 35 -4.67 -7.83 -12.46
C HIS A 35 -5.45 -8.86 -11.64
N VAL A 36 -4.75 -9.84 -11.05
CA VAL A 36 -5.39 -11.02 -10.46
C VAL A 36 -5.75 -10.82 -9.00
N GLY A 37 -4.98 -10.03 -8.27
CA GLY A 37 -5.23 -9.83 -6.85
C GLY A 37 -4.22 -8.92 -6.18
N SER A 38 -4.34 -8.83 -4.86
CA SER A 38 -3.52 -7.98 -4.00
C SER A 38 -2.91 -8.81 -2.87
N GLN A 39 -2.72 -8.20 -1.70
CA GLN A 39 -2.16 -8.82 -0.50
C GLN A 39 -2.66 -10.25 -0.27
N GLY A 40 -1.72 -11.18 0.00
CA GLY A 40 -2.01 -12.59 0.30
C GLY A 40 -2.17 -13.51 -0.91
N CYS A 41 -1.99 -13.03 -2.14
CA CYS A 41 -2.05 -13.89 -3.33
C CYS A 41 -0.78 -14.77 -3.45
N PRO A 42 -0.92 -16.10 -3.64
CA PRO A 42 0.22 -16.97 -3.94
C PRO A 42 0.74 -16.74 -5.37
N LEU A 43 2.02 -17.02 -5.60
CA LEU A 43 2.64 -16.84 -6.92
C LEU A 43 1.94 -17.62 -8.03
N ASP A 44 1.47 -18.85 -7.74
CA ASP A 44 0.71 -19.68 -8.69
C ASP A 44 -0.56 -18.99 -9.20
N LEU A 45 -1.24 -18.21 -8.33
CA LEU A 45 -2.43 -17.47 -8.74
C LEU A 45 -2.07 -16.32 -9.68
N LEU A 46 -0.98 -15.60 -9.40
CA LEU A 46 -0.47 -14.52 -10.26
C LEU A 46 -0.05 -15.07 -11.64
N ALA A 47 0.71 -16.17 -11.64
CA ALA A 47 1.13 -16.86 -12.85
C ALA A 47 -0.07 -17.40 -13.66
N ALA A 48 -1.09 -17.94 -13.00
CA ALA A 48 -2.32 -18.39 -13.67
C ALA A 48 -3.06 -17.24 -14.38
N GLY A 49 -3.00 -16.01 -13.84
CA GLY A 49 -3.52 -14.83 -14.52
C GLY A 49 -2.72 -14.47 -15.77
N ALA A 50 -1.39 -14.41 -15.66
CA ALA A 50 -0.51 -14.17 -16.79
C ALA A 50 -0.73 -15.22 -17.91
N LYS A 51 -0.92 -16.49 -17.54
CA LYS A 51 -1.25 -17.58 -18.48
C LYS A 51 -2.54 -17.31 -19.26
N LYS A 52 -3.58 -16.81 -18.58
CA LYS A 52 -4.85 -16.45 -19.25
C LYS A 52 -4.67 -15.27 -20.20
N ALA A 53 -3.87 -14.27 -19.82
CA ALA A 53 -3.57 -13.12 -20.69
C ALA A 53 -2.81 -13.57 -21.95
N VAL A 54 -1.78 -14.40 -21.80
CA VAL A 54 -1.02 -14.97 -22.92
C VAL A 54 -1.91 -15.78 -23.85
N ALA A 55 -2.74 -16.69 -23.30
CA ALA A 55 -3.65 -17.50 -24.11
C ALA A 55 -4.61 -16.65 -24.93
N PHE A 56 -5.17 -15.61 -24.32
CA PHE A 56 -6.10 -14.70 -25.00
C PHE A 56 -5.40 -13.83 -26.06
N ALA A 57 -4.21 -13.32 -25.77
CA ALA A 57 -3.40 -12.55 -26.72
C ALA A 57 -3.05 -13.38 -27.96
N ARG A 58 -2.67 -14.65 -27.75
CA ARG A 58 -2.39 -15.59 -28.85
C ARG A 58 -3.64 -15.87 -29.68
N GLU A 59 -4.79 -16.10 -29.04
CA GLU A 59 -6.06 -16.31 -29.74
C GLU A 59 -6.43 -15.12 -30.62
N ILE A 60 -6.21 -13.89 -30.15
CA ILE A 60 -6.38 -12.67 -30.96
C ILE A 60 -5.43 -12.66 -32.15
N ASN A 61 -4.13 -12.89 -31.92
CA ASN A 61 -3.11 -12.83 -32.96
C ASN A 61 -3.32 -13.90 -34.05
N GLU A 62 -3.71 -15.11 -33.65
CA GLU A 62 -4.06 -16.20 -34.57
C GLU A 62 -5.28 -15.83 -35.42
N ARG A 63 -6.32 -15.23 -34.81
CA ARG A 63 -7.56 -14.86 -35.51
C ARG A 63 -7.37 -13.71 -36.51
N VAL A 64 -6.57 -12.71 -36.14
CA VAL A 64 -6.24 -11.56 -37.00
C VAL A 64 -5.15 -11.95 -38.03
N GLY A 65 -4.40 -13.03 -37.78
CA GLY A 65 -3.35 -13.53 -38.68
C GLY A 65 -2.04 -12.74 -38.63
N LYS A 66 -1.83 -11.95 -37.57
CA LYS A 66 -0.61 -11.14 -37.35
C LYS A 66 -0.38 -10.87 -35.86
N MET A 67 0.83 -10.45 -35.50
CA MET A 67 1.16 -9.98 -34.16
C MET A 67 0.51 -8.61 -33.89
N GLN A 68 -0.77 -8.61 -33.52
CA GLN A 68 -1.50 -7.41 -33.15
C GLN A 68 -1.32 -7.10 -31.66
N VAL A 69 -1.63 -8.05 -30.78
CA VAL A 69 -1.34 -7.97 -29.35
C VAL A 69 0.13 -8.31 -29.14
N SER A 70 0.93 -7.26 -28.95
CA SER A 70 2.37 -7.34 -28.71
C SER A 70 2.76 -6.96 -27.29
N VAL A 71 1.84 -6.35 -26.52
CA VAL A 71 2.07 -5.92 -25.15
C VAL A 71 1.21 -6.74 -24.18
N LEU A 72 1.84 -7.28 -23.14
CA LEU A 72 1.14 -7.92 -22.03
C LEU A 72 1.45 -7.19 -20.73
N ASP A 73 0.40 -6.73 -20.07
CA ASP A 73 0.49 -6.23 -18.70
C ASP A 73 -0.09 -7.29 -17.76
N ILE A 74 0.78 -7.87 -16.94
CA ILE A 74 0.43 -8.93 -16.00
C ILE A 74 0.14 -8.40 -14.59
N GLY A 75 0.02 -7.07 -14.46
CA GLY A 75 -0.42 -6.39 -13.27
C GLY A 75 0.59 -6.46 -12.14
N GLY A 76 0.11 -6.18 -10.93
CA GLY A 76 0.90 -6.24 -9.71
C GLY A 76 0.46 -7.40 -8.80
N GLY A 77 0.36 -7.11 -7.51
CA GLY A 77 -0.22 -8.04 -6.54
C GLY A 77 0.77 -8.88 -5.75
N MET A 78 2.08 -8.61 -5.89
CA MET A 78 3.07 -9.21 -4.99
C MET A 78 2.79 -8.78 -3.54
N PRO A 79 2.62 -9.73 -2.60
CA PRO A 79 2.29 -9.42 -1.22
C PRO A 79 3.47 -8.75 -0.50
N THR A 80 3.15 -8.00 0.56
CA THR A 80 4.13 -7.41 1.48
C THR A 80 3.82 -7.82 2.90
N VAL A 81 4.83 -8.14 3.69
CA VAL A 81 4.67 -8.49 5.11
C VAL A 81 4.59 -7.21 5.94
N TYR A 82 3.54 -7.06 6.76
CA TYR A 82 3.28 -5.84 7.56
C TYR A 82 3.44 -6.04 9.07
N ASP A 83 3.49 -7.30 9.53
CA ASP A 83 3.46 -7.72 10.94
C ASP A 83 4.85 -7.99 11.53
N GLY A 84 5.91 -7.59 10.81
CA GLY A 84 7.28 -7.67 11.31
C GLY A 84 7.94 -9.03 11.13
N GLY A 85 7.41 -9.87 10.23
CA GLY A 85 8.11 -11.07 9.79
C GLY A 85 9.52 -10.74 9.26
N GLU A 86 10.47 -11.65 9.51
CA GLU A 86 11.89 -11.45 9.20
C GLU A 86 12.20 -11.30 7.70
N ARG A 87 11.28 -11.76 6.83
CA ARG A 87 11.40 -11.67 5.37
C ARG A 87 10.05 -11.45 4.72
N GLU A 88 10.09 -10.87 3.52
CA GLU A 88 8.92 -10.86 2.63
C GLU A 88 8.45 -12.29 2.32
N ALA A 89 7.16 -12.44 1.99
CA ALA A 89 6.61 -13.75 1.63
C ALA A 89 7.26 -14.31 0.36
N TYR A 90 7.58 -13.41 -0.59
CA TYR A 90 8.28 -13.70 -1.83
C TYR A 90 9.19 -12.53 -2.20
N ASP A 91 10.29 -12.81 -2.89
CA ASP A 91 11.07 -11.79 -3.60
C ASP A 91 10.72 -11.70 -5.10
N PHE A 92 11.25 -10.68 -5.77
CA PHE A 92 10.98 -10.43 -7.19
C PHE A 92 11.56 -11.51 -8.11
N GLN A 93 12.63 -12.18 -7.69
CA GLN A 93 13.26 -13.26 -8.46
C GLN A 93 12.39 -14.52 -8.39
N GLU A 94 11.87 -14.87 -7.22
CA GLU A 94 10.91 -15.97 -7.02
C GLU A 94 9.65 -15.75 -7.85
N TYR A 95 9.11 -14.51 -7.90
CA TYR A 95 8.01 -14.18 -8.80
C TYR A 95 8.37 -14.42 -10.27
N ALA A 96 9.50 -13.88 -10.73
CA ALA A 96 9.92 -14.00 -12.12
C ALA A 96 10.13 -15.46 -12.53
N ASP A 97 10.71 -16.28 -11.65
CA ASP A 97 10.96 -17.69 -11.89
C ASP A 97 9.67 -18.52 -11.92
N ALA A 98 8.72 -18.24 -11.01
CA ALA A 98 7.40 -18.86 -11.03
C ALA A 98 6.65 -18.57 -12.35
N VAL A 99 6.67 -17.31 -12.82
CA VAL A 99 6.04 -16.94 -14.09
C VAL A 99 6.74 -17.61 -15.27
N ARG A 100 8.09 -17.64 -15.29
CA ARG A 100 8.86 -18.29 -16.35
C ARG A 100 8.63 -19.80 -16.43
N GLN A 101 8.51 -20.46 -15.28
CA GLN A 101 8.24 -21.88 -15.21
C GLN A 101 6.82 -22.23 -15.68
N GLN A 102 5.82 -21.45 -15.26
CA GLN A 102 4.41 -21.78 -15.48
C GLN A 102 3.84 -21.24 -16.80
N VAL A 103 4.46 -20.18 -17.33
CA VAL A 103 4.02 -19.46 -18.54
C VAL A 103 5.22 -19.14 -19.43
N PRO A 104 6.00 -20.14 -19.89
CA PRO A 104 7.17 -19.90 -20.75
C PRO A 104 6.81 -19.14 -22.02
N GLU A 105 5.59 -19.31 -22.54
CA GLU A 105 5.09 -18.63 -23.73
C GLU A 105 5.03 -17.10 -23.57
N LEU A 106 4.97 -16.59 -22.34
CA LEU A 106 5.07 -15.16 -22.07
C LEU A 106 6.41 -14.60 -22.60
N PHE A 107 7.48 -15.39 -22.55
CA PHE A 107 8.83 -14.99 -22.94
C PHE A 107 9.22 -15.47 -24.34
N THR A 108 8.58 -16.51 -24.87
CA THR A 108 8.96 -17.12 -26.16
C THR A 108 8.04 -16.76 -27.33
N SER A 109 6.90 -16.11 -27.10
CA SER A 109 5.91 -15.82 -28.15
C SER A 109 6.17 -14.52 -28.93
N GLY A 110 7.29 -13.83 -28.69
CA GLY A 110 7.65 -12.62 -29.45
C GLY A 110 6.86 -11.37 -29.08
N PHE A 111 6.27 -11.32 -27.88
CA PHE A 111 5.72 -10.08 -27.31
C PHE A 111 6.84 -9.03 -27.18
N SER A 112 6.55 -7.78 -27.55
CA SER A 112 7.52 -6.69 -27.51
C SER A 112 7.69 -6.09 -26.11
N SER A 113 6.69 -6.25 -25.24
CA SER A 113 6.72 -5.75 -23.87
C SER A 113 5.92 -6.62 -22.91
N ILE A 114 6.51 -6.85 -21.73
CA ILE A 114 5.87 -7.50 -20.58
C ILE A 114 5.96 -6.50 -19.43
N ILE A 115 4.82 -6.12 -18.87
CA ILE A 115 4.70 -5.07 -17.86
C ILE A 115 4.18 -5.67 -16.55
N THR A 116 4.77 -5.24 -15.44
CA THR A 116 4.28 -5.49 -14.07
C THR A 116 3.99 -4.16 -13.36
N GLU A 117 3.00 -4.14 -12.48
CA GLU A 117 2.52 -2.94 -11.78
C GLU A 117 2.75 -3.04 -10.25
N PHE A 118 3.97 -3.35 -9.83
CA PHE A 118 4.28 -3.50 -8.40
C PHE A 118 4.31 -2.15 -7.68
N GLY A 119 3.22 -1.82 -6.98
CA GLY A 119 3.17 -0.66 -6.09
C GLY A 119 3.58 -1.03 -4.66
N ARG A 120 2.71 -1.78 -3.98
CA ARG A 120 2.84 -2.15 -2.56
C ARG A 120 4.23 -2.63 -2.18
N SER A 121 4.71 -3.65 -2.89
CA SER A 121 5.97 -4.33 -2.60
C SER A 121 7.22 -3.49 -2.84
N ILE A 122 7.10 -2.37 -3.55
CA ILE A 122 8.19 -1.42 -3.76
C ILE A 122 8.14 -0.30 -2.71
N PHE A 123 6.95 0.30 -2.54
CA PHE A 123 6.85 1.58 -1.83
C PHE A 123 6.61 1.47 -0.34
N VAL A 124 6.11 0.34 0.17
CA VAL A 124 5.70 0.23 1.58
C VAL A 124 6.89 0.27 2.53
N LYS A 125 7.89 -0.59 2.30
CA LYS A 125 9.05 -0.78 3.19
C LYS A 125 9.95 0.44 3.39
N PRO A 126 10.22 1.27 2.35
CA PRO A 126 11.11 2.41 2.53
C PRO A 126 10.54 3.53 3.42
N GLY A 127 9.22 3.57 3.65
CA GLY A 127 8.56 4.66 4.38
C GLY A 127 8.18 4.30 5.81
N VAL A 128 8.36 5.27 6.71
CA VAL A 128 7.89 5.21 8.10
C VAL A 128 7.14 6.50 8.45
N THR A 129 6.18 6.40 9.36
CA THR A 129 5.50 7.54 9.95
C THR A 129 5.93 7.68 11.40
N VAL A 130 6.41 8.85 11.79
CA VAL A 130 6.81 9.13 13.17
C VAL A 130 5.81 10.08 13.80
N SER A 131 5.32 9.74 14.99
CA SER A 131 4.37 10.56 15.73
C SER A 131 4.74 10.67 17.20
N LYS A 132 4.67 11.87 17.76
CA LYS A 132 4.85 12.09 19.20
C LYS A 132 3.60 11.62 19.94
N VAL A 133 3.78 11.06 21.12
CA VAL A 133 2.71 10.72 22.07
C VAL A 133 2.30 11.98 22.80
N GLU A 134 1.04 12.39 22.63
CA GLU A 134 0.50 13.61 23.22
C GLU A 134 -0.17 13.35 24.58
N ALA A 135 -0.88 12.22 24.69
CA ALA A 135 -1.54 11.85 25.92
C ALA A 135 -1.43 10.34 26.17
N VAL A 136 -1.39 9.95 27.43
CA VAL A 136 -1.54 8.56 27.86
C VAL A 136 -2.68 8.50 28.85
N LYS A 137 -3.65 7.65 28.57
CA LYS A 137 -4.75 7.33 29.49
C LYS A 137 -4.50 5.96 30.08
N ASP A 138 -4.37 5.92 31.38
CA ASP A 138 -4.38 4.69 32.17
C ASP A 138 -5.64 4.70 33.04
N TRP A 139 -6.61 3.87 32.68
CA TRP A 139 -7.89 3.83 33.39
C TRP A 139 -8.52 2.45 33.34
N ALA A 140 -8.83 1.90 34.52
CA ALA A 140 -9.51 0.62 34.66
C ALA A 140 -8.84 -0.53 33.87
N GLY A 141 -7.51 -0.59 33.88
CA GLY A 141 -6.72 -1.60 33.18
C GLY A 141 -6.66 -1.41 31.66
N GLN A 142 -7.11 -0.26 31.14
CA GLN A 142 -6.93 0.13 29.75
C GLN A 142 -5.82 1.18 29.66
N HIS A 143 -4.79 0.87 28.88
CA HIS A 143 -3.68 1.76 28.58
C HIS A 143 -3.81 2.24 27.14
N ILE A 144 -4.02 3.54 26.94
CA ILE A 144 -4.23 4.12 25.61
C ILE A 144 -3.25 5.27 25.42
N ALA A 145 -2.39 5.16 24.41
CA ALA A 145 -1.56 6.26 23.95
C ALA A 145 -2.25 7.00 22.80
N VAL A 146 -2.33 8.32 22.89
CA VAL A 146 -2.89 9.18 21.83
C VAL A 146 -1.76 9.83 21.06
N VAL A 147 -1.77 9.67 19.75
CA VAL A 147 -0.78 10.21 18.82
C VAL A 147 -1.41 11.16 17.80
N HIS A 148 -0.58 11.78 16.95
CA HIS A 148 -0.99 12.81 16.01
C HIS A 148 -1.44 12.27 14.64
N VAL A 149 -1.47 10.95 14.46
CA VAL A 149 -1.90 10.30 13.21
C VAL A 149 -2.91 9.22 13.52
N GLY A 150 -3.93 9.10 12.68
CA GLY A 150 -5.05 8.17 12.88
C GLY A 150 -5.63 7.74 11.53
N ALA A 151 -6.93 7.51 11.48
CA ALA A 151 -7.68 7.14 10.28
C ALA A 151 -7.61 8.22 9.17
N ASP A 152 -7.20 9.45 9.52
CA ASP A 152 -6.92 10.51 8.56
C ASP A 152 -5.76 10.14 7.63
N GLN A 153 -4.75 9.42 8.11
CA GLN A 153 -3.61 8.92 7.32
C GLN A 153 -3.63 7.39 7.12
N PHE A 154 -4.27 6.66 8.04
CA PHE A 154 -4.32 5.19 8.06
C PHE A 154 -5.76 4.66 7.97
N PRO A 155 -6.56 5.06 6.97
CA PRO A 155 -7.97 4.66 6.91
C PRO A 155 -8.13 3.14 6.77
N ARG A 156 -7.17 2.46 6.12
CA ARG A 156 -7.24 1.00 5.97
C ARG A 156 -7.01 0.28 7.30
N THR A 157 -6.11 0.77 8.14
CA THR A 157 -5.91 0.25 9.49
C THR A 157 -7.14 0.47 10.35
N ALA A 158 -7.75 1.65 10.27
CA ALA A 158 -8.96 1.94 11.03
C ALA A 158 -10.16 1.08 10.58
N TYR A 159 -10.35 0.89 9.27
CA TYR A 159 -11.51 0.16 8.73
C TYR A 159 -11.33 -1.36 8.64
N LEU A 160 -10.10 -1.83 8.43
CA LEU A 160 -9.76 -3.24 8.24
C LEU A 160 -8.52 -3.60 9.09
N PRO A 161 -8.58 -3.45 10.42
CA PRO A 161 -7.40 -3.56 11.30
C PRO A 161 -6.73 -4.94 11.30
N LYS A 162 -7.47 -6.01 10.96
CA LYS A 162 -6.92 -7.37 10.85
C LYS A 162 -6.10 -7.59 9.58
N GLU A 163 -6.40 -6.85 8.53
CA GLU A 163 -5.72 -6.95 7.22
C GLU A 163 -4.62 -5.90 7.07
N TRP A 164 -4.72 -4.78 7.80
CA TRP A 164 -3.89 -3.59 7.67
C TRP A 164 -3.32 -3.19 9.02
N SER A 165 -2.48 -4.06 9.58
CA SER A 165 -1.70 -3.75 10.77
C SER A 165 -0.33 -3.18 10.39
N HIS A 166 0.32 -2.49 11.32
CA HIS A 166 1.68 -2.00 11.15
C HIS A 166 2.49 -2.32 12.41
N CYS A 167 3.77 -2.67 12.23
CA CYS A 167 4.69 -2.70 13.36
C CYS A 167 4.91 -1.29 13.92
N VAL A 168 5.10 -1.23 15.23
CA VAL A 168 5.37 0.01 15.95
C VAL A 168 6.62 -0.15 16.79
N THR A 169 7.54 0.79 16.67
CA THR A 169 8.68 0.94 17.59
C THR A 169 8.45 2.16 18.48
N VAL A 170 8.71 2.01 19.77
CA VAL A 170 8.65 3.11 20.74
C VAL A 170 10.05 3.66 20.94
N LEU A 171 10.21 4.97 20.78
CA LEU A 171 11.39 5.73 21.15
C LEU A 171 11.06 6.57 22.38
N ASP A 172 12.02 6.77 23.27
CA ASP A 172 11.88 7.72 24.38
C ASP A 172 11.82 9.17 23.89
N SER A 173 11.61 10.11 24.80
CA SER A 173 11.57 11.55 24.46
C SER A 173 12.88 12.12 23.89
N GLN A 174 13.99 11.37 23.98
CA GLN A 174 15.28 11.72 23.38
C GLN A 174 15.51 11.02 22.03
N GLY A 175 14.56 10.20 21.57
CA GLY A 175 14.65 9.47 20.31
C GLY A 175 15.42 8.15 20.40
N HIS A 176 15.75 7.67 21.61
CA HIS A 176 16.41 6.37 21.75
C HIS A 176 15.37 5.23 21.71
N PRO A 177 15.64 4.13 21.00
CA PRO A 177 14.77 2.97 21.03
C PRO A 177 14.60 2.45 22.45
N LYS A 178 13.35 2.27 22.87
CA LYS A 178 13.03 1.55 24.11
C LYS A 178 13.14 0.06 23.81
N LYS A 179 14.37 -0.44 23.66
CA LYS A 179 14.68 -1.86 23.44
C LYS A 179 15.25 -2.53 24.71
N ASP A 180 14.57 -3.63 25.07
CA ASP A 180 15.05 -4.94 25.55
C ASP A 180 15.38 -5.28 27.03
N ALA A 181 15.02 -6.54 27.34
CA ALA A 181 15.13 -7.38 28.54
C ALA A 181 14.49 -6.95 29.88
N SER A 182 14.48 -5.66 30.25
CA SER A 182 14.00 -5.22 31.57
C SER A 182 12.71 -4.40 31.57
N ALA A 183 12.14 -4.12 30.39
CA ALA A 183 10.89 -3.39 30.30
C ALA A 183 9.73 -4.36 30.56
N ASP A 184 8.87 -4.06 31.53
CA ASP A 184 7.60 -4.75 31.68
C ASP A 184 6.71 -4.39 30.50
N TYR A 185 6.73 -5.21 29.45
CA TYR A 185 5.85 -4.99 28.30
C TYR A 185 4.40 -5.11 28.76
N ILE A 186 3.59 -4.12 28.40
CA ILE A 186 2.17 -4.07 28.72
C ILE A 186 1.35 -3.97 27.44
N ARG A 187 0.08 -4.39 27.50
CA ARG A 187 -0.85 -4.24 26.39
C ARG A 187 -1.36 -2.81 26.35
N GLN A 188 -1.16 -2.14 25.22
CA GLN A 188 -1.57 -0.76 25.03
C GLN A 188 -2.26 -0.58 23.67
N ASP A 189 -3.26 0.29 23.65
CA ASP A 189 -3.89 0.78 22.43
C ASP A 189 -3.15 2.03 21.93
N ILE A 190 -3.14 2.22 20.62
CA ILE A 190 -2.62 3.43 19.96
C ILE A 190 -3.80 4.10 19.26
N ALA A 191 -4.30 5.17 19.85
CA ALA A 191 -5.39 5.98 19.34
C ALA A 191 -4.88 7.17 18.52
N GLY A 192 -5.63 7.50 17.47
CA GLY A 192 -5.42 8.72 16.70
C GLY A 192 -6.14 9.93 17.30
N PRO A 193 -6.06 11.10 16.63
CA PRO A 193 -6.56 12.37 17.14
C PRO A 193 -8.01 12.72 16.73
N LEU A 194 -8.70 11.86 15.98
CA LEU A 194 -10.00 12.14 15.39
C LEU A 194 -11.16 11.89 16.36
N CYS A 195 -12.24 12.64 16.18
CA CYS A 195 -13.38 12.61 17.10
C CYS A 195 -14.38 11.47 16.84
N PHE A 196 -13.89 10.26 16.54
CA PHE A 196 -14.75 9.07 16.42
C PHE A 196 -14.10 7.84 17.08
N SER A 197 -14.94 6.93 17.57
CA SER A 197 -14.52 5.79 18.39
C SER A 197 -13.68 4.73 17.66
N GLY A 198 -13.64 4.78 16.33
CA GLY A 198 -12.86 3.86 15.50
C GLY A 198 -11.45 4.35 15.20
N ASP A 199 -11.04 5.53 15.69
CA ASP A 199 -9.73 6.09 15.38
C ASP A 199 -8.59 5.44 16.18
N PHE A 200 -8.24 4.23 15.78
CA PHE A 200 -7.16 3.45 16.38
C PHE A 200 -6.24 2.94 15.29
N LEU A 201 -4.93 3.16 15.47
CA LEU A 201 -3.90 2.52 14.66
C LEU A 201 -3.67 1.07 15.09
N ALA A 202 -3.80 0.80 16.39
CA ALA A 202 -3.68 -0.54 16.91
C ALA A 202 -4.37 -0.68 18.26
N LYS A 203 -4.75 -1.91 18.60
CA LYS A 203 -5.34 -2.25 19.89
C LYS A 203 -4.58 -3.40 20.51
N GLN A 204 -4.35 -3.32 21.82
CA GLN A 204 -3.77 -4.37 22.65
C GLN A 204 -2.39 -4.85 22.16
N LEU A 205 -1.59 -3.94 21.57
CA LEU A 205 -0.21 -4.24 21.20
C LEU A 205 0.64 -4.40 22.45
N LEU A 206 1.49 -5.42 22.45
CA LEU A 206 2.44 -5.66 23.52
C LEU A 206 3.68 -4.79 23.26
N LEU A 207 3.86 -3.73 24.05
CA LEU A 207 4.89 -2.71 23.87
C LEU A 207 5.53 -2.35 25.21
N PRO A 208 6.76 -1.80 25.23
CA PRO A 208 7.28 -1.17 26.44
C PRO A 208 6.37 0.00 26.85
N PRO A 209 6.25 0.32 28.16
CA PRO A 209 5.35 1.36 28.66
C PRO A 209 5.53 2.68 27.92
N ILE A 210 4.51 3.11 27.20
CA ILE A 210 4.51 4.38 26.46
C ILE A 210 4.21 5.54 27.42
N HIS A 211 5.01 6.60 27.35
CA HIS A 211 4.80 7.83 28.12
C HIS A 211 4.54 9.05 27.22
N VAL A 212 3.92 10.08 27.78
CA VAL A 212 3.78 11.38 27.11
C VAL A 212 5.17 11.91 26.73
N GLY A 213 5.32 12.36 25.49
CA GLY A 213 6.60 12.84 24.96
C GLY A 213 7.46 11.78 24.27
N ASP A 214 7.16 10.48 24.43
CA ASP A 214 7.76 9.42 23.62
C ASP A 214 7.37 9.59 22.14
N PHE A 215 8.11 8.93 21.25
CA PHE A 215 7.78 8.87 19.82
C PHE A 215 7.42 7.45 19.41
N LEU A 216 6.37 7.31 18.60
CA LEU A 216 6.03 6.08 17.92
C LEU A 216 6.51 6.14 16.47
N VAL A 217 7.28 5.14 16.06
CA VAL A 217 7.64 4.89 14.66
C VAL A 217 6.70 3.80 14.15
N ILE A 218 5.75 4.18 13.31
CA ILE A 218 4.89 3.27 12.56
C ILE A 218 5.65 2.88 11.29
N HIS A 219 5.92 1.59 11.14
CA HIS A 219 6.67 1.03 10.02
C HIS A 219 5.77 0.77 8.81
N ASP A 220 6.39 0.54 7.65
CA ASP A 220 5.70 0.08 6.44
C ASP A 220 4.61 1.06 5.95
N THR A 221 4.91 2.37 5.97
CA THR A 221 3.94 3.42 5.65
C THR A 221 4.17 4.10 4.31
N GLY A 222 5.20 3.71 3.55
CA GLY A 222 5.53 4.41 2.30
C GLY A 222 4.52 4.22 1.16
N GLY A 223 3.66 3.19 1.24
CA GLY A 223 2.56 2.95 0.31
C GLY A 223 1.21 2.94 1.02
N TYR A 224 0.20 3.55 0.40
CA TYR A 224 -1.19 3.56 0.91
C TYR A 224 -1.31 4.12 2.34
N THR A 225 -0.62 5.21 2.65
CA THR A 225 -0.92 6.03 3.84
C THR A 225 -1.16 7.46 3.41
N MET A 226 -0.10 8.22 3.11
CA MET A 226 -0.18 9.61 2.66
C MET A 226 -1.03 9.79 1.40
N SER A 227 -1.03 8.82 0.49
CA SER A 227 -1.87 8.85 -0.71
C SER A 227 -3.38 8.77 -0.42
N MET A 228 -3.76 8.32 0.77
CA MET A 228 -5.15 8.27 1.24
C MET A 228 -5.41 9.27 2.37
N HIS A 229 -4.50 10.23 2.57
CA HIS A 229 -4.68 11.22 3.62
C HIS A 229 -5.99 12.01 3.41
N SER A 230 -6.74 12.23 4.48
CA SER A 230 -7.97 13.01 4.47
C SER A 230 -7.91 14.16 5.47
N LYS A 231 -8.60 15.25 5.14
CA LYS A 231 -8.71 16.44 6.02
C LYS A 231 -9.79 16.31 7.08
N TYR A 232 -10.03 15.09 7.57
CA TYR A 232 -11.01 14.90 8.64
C TYR A 232 -10.56 15.74 9.86
N ASN A 233 -11.49 16.50 10.46
CA ASN A 233 -11.24 17.49 11.51
C ASN A 233 -10.35 18.67 11.06
N SER A 234 -10.32 18.98 9.76
CA SER A 234 -9.49 20.06 9.19
C SER A 234 -8.03 19.93 9.60
N ARG A 235 -7.54 18.69 9.67
CA ARG A 235 -6.16 18.40 10.01
C ARG A 235 -5.24 18.78 8.85
N GLN A 236 -4.11 19.38 9.21
CA GLN A 236 -3.04 19.71 8.28
C GLN A 236 -2.27 18.44 7.89
N VAL A 237 -2.02 18.28 6.60
CA VAL A 237 -1.10 17.24 6.11
C VAL A 237 0.30 17.45 6.71
N SER A 238 0.89 16.40 7.26
CA SER A 238 2.26 16.44 7.80
C SER A 238 3.31 16.74 6.73
N SER A 239 4.51 17.12 7.17
CA SER A 239 5.67 17.23 6.28
C SER A 239 6.18 15.85 5.89
N LEU A 240 6.74 15.74 4.68
CA LEU A 240 7.39 14.52 4.20
C LEU A 240 8.88 14.78 3.99
N TYR A 241 9.71 13.86 4.49
CA TYR A 241 11.15 13.89 4.31
C TYR A 241 11.62 12.63 3.59
N ALA A 242 12.52 12.80 2.61
CA ALA A 242 13.40 11.73 2.17
C ALA A 242 14.55 11.61 3.16
N TYR A 243 15.03 10.39 3.38
CA TYR A 243 16.27 10.18 4.11
C TYR A 243 17.17 9.22 3.35
N SER A 244 18.49 9.42 3.48
CA SER A 244 19.50 8.48 3.02
C SER A 244 20.41 8.14 4.18
N ALA A 245 20.58 6.84 4.45
CA ALA A 245 21.52 6.35 5.43
C ALA A 245 22.75 5.82 4.68
N SER A 246 23.94 6.34 5.01
CA SER A 246 25.19 5.71 4.57
C SER A 246 25.60 4.61 5.55
N ALA A 247 26.53 3.73 5.16
CA ALA A 247 27.11 2.71 6.02
C ALA A 247 27.72 3.24 7.34
N SER A 248 27.87 4.56 7.50
CA SER A 248 28.40 5.23 8.69
C SER A 248 27.33 5.68 9.71
N ASN A 249 26.08 5.23 9.60
CA ASN A 249 24.95 5.62 10.47
C ASN A 249 24.58 7.12 10.49
N ASN A 250 25.19 7.94 9.64
CA ASN A 250 24.75 9.32 9.44
C ASN A 250 23.60 9.35 8.43
N ALA A 251 22.39 9.63 8.93
CA ALA A 251 21.21 9.87 8.10
C ALA A 251 21.19 11.33 7.63
N LYS A 252 21.06 11.54 6.32
CA LYS A 252 20.79 12.86 5.74
C LYS A 252 19.32 12.94 5.37
N PHE A 253 18.66 14.00 5.83
CA PHE A 253 17.25 14.26 5.52
C PHE A 253 17.13 15.38 4.48
N ALA A 254 16.19 15.22 3.56
CA ALA A 254 15.77 16.23 2.61
C ALA A 254 14.26 16.41 2.69
N LEU A 255 13.80 17.65 2.88
CA LEU A 255 12.39 17.98 2.88
C LEU A 255 11.82 17.81 1.46
N LEU A 256 10.83 16.93 1.31
CA LEU A 256 10.13 16.72 0.04
C LEU A 256 8.83 17.53 -0.03
N LYS A 257 8.12 17.63 1.09
CA LYS A 257 6.88 18.40 1.21
C LYS A 257 6.84 19.10 2.56
N GLU A 258 6.63 20.41 2.54
CA GLU A 258 6.34 21.18 3.75
C GLU A 258 5.06 20.71 4.44
N ARG A 259 4.98 20.97 5.74
CA ARG A 259 3.73 20.78 6.48
C ARG A 259 2.69 21.73 5.89
N GLU A 260 1.48 21.24 5.71
CA GLU A 260 0.39 22.06 5.24
C GLU A 260 0.09 23.21 6.22
N THR A 261 -0.13 24.41 5.68
CA THR A 261 -0.45 25.59 6.48
C THR A 261 -1.94 25.64 6.85
N THR A 262 -2.30 26.56 7.75
CA THR A 262 -3.71 26.80 8.09
C THR A 262 -4.44 27.34 6.88
N GLU A 263 -3.81 28.25 6.12
CA GLU A 263 -4.37 28.87 4.92
C GLU A 263 -4.65 27.83 3.84
N GLU A 264 -3.71 26.91 3.57
CA GLU A 264 -3.91 25.80 2.64
C GLU A 264 -5.06 24.88 3.09
N THR A 265 -5.16 24.64 4.41
CA THR A 265 -6.26 23.85 4.98
C THR A 265 -7.61 24.53 4.78
N LEU A 266 -7.70 25.84 5.05
CA LEU A 266 -8.93 26.62 4.87
C LEU A 266 -9.29 26.77 3.39
N ALA A 267 -8.30 26.93 2.50
CA ALA A 267 -8.51 26.99 1.06
C ALA A 267 -9.16 25.71 0.51
N CYS A 268 -8.82 24.53 1.05
CA CYS A 268 -9.50 23.28 0.70
C CYS A 268 -11.02 23.32 0.96
N TRP A 269 -11.46 24.12 1.93
CA TRP A 269 -12.86 24.31 2.28
C TRP A 269 -13.51 25.52 1.58
N GLY A 270 -12.78 26.22 0.69
CA GLY A 270 -13.31 27.31 -0.14
C GLY A 270 -13.22 28.72 0.48
N LEU A 271 -12.42 28.90 1.55
CA LEU A 271 -12.20 30.21 2.20
C LEU A 271 -11.27 31.15 1.40
N ASP A 272 -10.77 30.72 0.25
CA ASP A 272 -10.07 31.55 -0.73
C ASP A 272 -11.01 32.48 -1.52
N ARG A 273 -12.32 32.38 -1.29
CA ARG A 273 -13.33 33.30 -1.83
C ARG A 273 -13.81 34.22 -0.71
N ASP A 274 -14.00 35.50 -1.02
CA ASP A 274 -14.73 36.42 -0.16
C ASP A 274 -16.15 35.86 0.09
N VAL A 275 -16.30 35.08 1.15
CA VAL A 275 -17.62 34.66 1.64
C VAL A 275 -18.17 35.86 2.40
N GLN A 276 -18.91 36.71 1.69
CA GLN A 276 -19.80 37.67 2.35
C GLN A 276 -20.90 36.85 3.05
N LEU A 277 -20.79 36.72 4.38
CA LEU A 277 -21.81 36.14 5.25
C LEU A 277 -22.96 37.14 5.49
#